data_AF-A0A913WXR6-F1
#
_entry.id   AF-A0A913WXR6-F1
#
_cell.length_a   1.000
_cell.length_b   1.000
_cell.length_c   1.000
_cell.angle_alpha   90.00
_cell.angle_beta   90.00
_cell.angle_gamma   90.00
#
_symmetry.space_group_name_H-M   'P 1'
#
loop_
_entity.id
_entity.type
_entity.pdbx_description
1 polymer ?
#
loop_
_entity_poly.entity_id
_entity_poly.type
_entity_poly.pdbx_seq_one_letter_code
_entity_poly.pdbx_strand_id
1 'polypeptide(L)'
;MLSFSQEMEQRAHLLKKLAFVIFCSESDQYQYCLPEIQERLAECIRLPQAPVLHEQVFLALRVLLLRMSPQHLTSLWPVIISETVHVMLQLESDLSTDDKSHDQRMLISETLLGTNGYVSYSQEKWLGLYLAAFKLLDLTLSLPGDRLPHFQMYRWAFEGGEVNCSSAMTTKSASGDGKTEKVTIFKPHIARIWKLLRKRCRKPEDITDLQRTSGRPLLTMYQIKSLDQLLPFLKCLSKPNRSELVAEDSKTKGGSQGVVLFERIVERDFLESLIAD
;
A
#
# COMPACT_ATOMS: atom_id res chain seq x y z
N MET A 1 -0.16 -26.56 22.27
CA MET A 1 0.47 -25.25 22.00
C MET A 1 0.35 -25.04 20.49
N LEU A 2 -0.35 -24.02 20.02
CA LEU A 2 -0.45 -23.73 18.58
C LEU A 2 0.97 -23.39 18.08
N SER A 3 1.30 -23.80 16.85
CA SER A 3 2.52 -23.28 16.21
C SER A 3 2.40 -21.77 16.02
N PHE A 4 3.52 -21.03 16.02
CA PHE A 4 3.50 -19.58 15.81
C PHE A 4 2.71 -19.17 14.55
N SER A 5 2.86 -19.92 13.46
CA SER A 5 2.07 -19.70 12.23
C SER A 5 0.57 -19.81 12.48
N GLN A 6 0.14 -20.86 13.20
CA GLN A 6 -1.28 -21.04 13.55
C GLN A 6 -1.79 -19.94 14.49
N GLU A 7 -0.95 -19.47 15.41
CA GLU A 7 -1.30 -18.33 16.27
C GLU A 7 -1.48 -17.04 15.45
N MET A 8 -0.59 -16.78 14.49
CA MET A 8 -0.72 -15.62 13.61
C MET A 8 -1.96 -15.71 12.72
N GLU A 9 -2.28 -16.89 12.20
CA GLU A 9 -3.52 -17.13 11.45
C GLU A 9 -4.77 -16.91 12.31
N GLN A 10 -4.76 -17.37 13.56
CA GLN A 10 -5.87 -17.14 14.49
C GLN A 10 -6.03 -15.64 14.79
N ARG A 11 -4.94 -14.93 15.07
CA ARG A 11 -4.97 -13.47 15.29
C ARG A 11 -5.45 -12.73 14.05
N ALA A 12 -4.98 -13.13 12.86
CA ALA A 12 -5.44 -12.58 11.59
C ALA A 12 -6.95 -12.76 11.40
N HIS A 13 -7.48 -13.96 11.69
CA HIS A 13 -8.92 -14.24 11.60
C HIS A 13 -9.75 -13.37 12.55
N LEU A 14 -9.31 -13.21 13.79
CA LEU A 14 -9.98 -12.36 14.77
C LEU A 14 -9.96 -10.88 14.34
N LEU A 15 -8.83 -10.40 13.80
CA LEU A 15 -8.72 -9.05 13.28
C LEU A 15 -9.62 -8.84 12.06
N LYS A 16 -9.69 -9.82 11.15
CA LYS A 16 -10.62 -9.81 10.01
C LYS A 16 -12.08 -9.74 10.46
N LYS A 17 -12.45 -10.49 11.50
CA LYS A 17 -13.79 -10.42 12.10
C LYS A 17 -14.09 -9.04 12.70
N LEU A 18 -13.14 -8.45 13.43
CA LEU A 18 -13.30 -7.09 13.97
C LEU A 18 -13.49 -6.08 12.84
N ALA A 19 -12.66 -6.15 11.80
CA ALA A 19 -12.77 -5.29 10.62
C ALA A 19 -14.14 -5.46 9.93
N PHE A 20 -14.65 -6.69 9.83
CA PHE A 20 -15.97 -6.95 9.26
C PHE A 20 -17.10 -6.32 10.09
N VAL A 21 -17.04 -6.44 11.42
CA VAL A 21 -18.04 -5.83 12.33
C VAL A 21 -18.07 -4.31 12.16
N ILE A 22 -16.91 -3.65 12.10
CA ILE A 22 -16.82 -2.21 11.87
C ILE A 22 -17.33 -1.83 10.47
N PHE A 23 -17.06 -2.66 9.47
CA PHE A 23 -17.50 -2.45 8.08
C PHE A 23 -19.02 -2.46 7.95
N CYS A 24 -19.70 -3.42 8.58
CA CYS A 24 -21.17 -3.51 8.66
C CYS A 24 -21.81 -2.47 9.60
N SER A 25 -20.97 -1.57 10.10
CA SER A 25 -21.23 -0.41 10.96
C SER A 25 -22.45 0.46 10.64
N GLU A 26 -22.77 1.44 11.49
CA GLU A 26 -22.98 2.83 11.08
C GLU A 26 -21.65 3.62 11.11
N SER A 27 -21.56 4.75 10.40
CA SER A 27 -20.34 5.57 10.39
C SER A 27 -20.08 6.14 11.79
N ASP A 28 -18.82 6.18 12.20
CA ASP A 28 -18.38 6.67 13.52
C ASP A 28 -18.97 5.94 14.74
N GLN A 29 -19.69 4.82 14.56
CA GLN A 29 -20.30 4.07 15.66
C GLN A 29 -19.27 3.60 16.70
N TYR A 30 -18.07 3.23 16.26
CA TYR A 30 -16.98 2.76 17.12
C TYR A 30 -15.94 3.84 17.46
N GLN A 31 -16.24 5.14 17.29
CA GLN A 31 -15.29 6.21 17.57
C GLN A 31 -14.76 6.19 19.02
N TYR A 32 -15.60 5.82 20.00
CA TYR A 32 -15.21 5.72 21.41
C TYR A 32 -14.25 4.56 21.68
N CYS A 33 -14.35 3.47 20.90
CA CYS A 33 -13.47 2.30 20.99
C CYS A 33 -12.22 2.46 20.11
N LEU A 34 -12.14 3.51 19.28
CA LEU A 34 -11.04 3.70 18.34
C LEU A 34 -9.65 3.70 18.99
N PRO A 35 -9.42 4.31 20.18
CA PRO A 35 -8.13 4.23 20.85
C PRO A 35 -7.70 2.78 21.16
N GLU A 36 -8.62 1.94 21.62
CA GLU A 36 -8.34 0.52 21.88
C GLU A 36 -8.08 -0.23 20.57
N ILE A 37 -8.86 0.02 19.52
CA ILE A 37 -8.62 -0.54 18.19
C ILE A 37 -7.21 -0.17 17.69
N GLN A 38 -6.80 1.09 17.86
CA GLN A 38 -5.46 1.57 17.49
C GLN A 38 -4.36 0.84 18.26
N GLU A 39 -4.53 0.62 19.56
CA GLU A 39 -3.59 -0.13 20.39
C GLU A 39 -3.45 -1.57 19.89
N ARG A 40 -4.56 -2.24 19.56
CA ARG A 40 -4.54 -3.62 19.00
C ARG A 40 -3.87 -3.69 17.63
N LEU A 41 -4.11 -2.71 16.75
CA LEU A 41 -3.40 -2.63 15.47
C LEU A 41 -1.90 -2.44 15.69
N ALA A 42 -1.50 -1.56 16.62
CA ALA A 42 -0.10 -1.35 16.96
C ALA A 42 0.57 -2.60 17.55
N GLU A 43 -0.14 -3.36 18.40
CA GLU A 43 0.31 -4.68 18.89
C GLU A 43 0.59 -5.66 17.75
N CYS A 44 -0.29 -5.71 16.74
CA CYS A 44 -0.13 -6.59 15.59
C CYS A 44 1.06 -6.18 14.70
N ILE A 45 1.22 -4.88 14.47
CA ILE A 45 2.31 -4.31 13.66
C ILE A 45 3.68 -4.60 14.28
N ARG A 46 3.79 -4.54 15.63
CA ARG A 46 5.04 -4.82 16.34
C ARG A 46 5.57 -6.25 16.15
N LEU A 47 4.75 -7.19 15.66
CA LEU A 47 5.19 -8.54 15.38
C LEU A 47 5.92 -8.57 14.03
N PRO A 48 7.25 -8.77 14.01
CA PRO A 48 7.99 -8.86 12.76
C PRO A 48 7.59 -10.14 12.02
N GLN A 49 7.76 -10.13 10.70
CA GLN A 49 7.61 -11.34 9.86
C GLN A 49 6.24 -12.02 10.01
N ALA A 50 5.14 -11.27 10.13
CA ALA A 50 3.80 -11.81 10.27
C ALA A 50 2.89 -11.40 9.08
N PRO A 51 3.21 -11.82 7.83
CA PRO A 51 2.54 -11.30 6.63
C PRO A 51 1.03 -11.54 6.63
N VAL A 52 0.57 -12.68 7.16
CA VAL A 52 -0.87 -13.01 7.26
C VAL A 52 -1.60 -12.07 8.20
N LEU A 53 -0.97 -11.70 9.33
CA LEU A 53 -1.56 -10.79 10.30
C LEU A 53 -1.54 -9.36 9.77
N HIS A 54 -0.42 -8.93 9.19
CA HIS A 54 -0.26 -7.60 8.61
C HIS A 54 -1.21 -7.37 7.45
N GLU A 55 -1.47 -8.38 6.61
CA GLU A 55 -2.51 -8.32 5.57
C GLU A 55 -3.87 -7.89 6.15
N GLN A 56 -4.25 -8.45 7.30
CA GLN A 56 -5.52 -8.10 7.97
C GLN A 56 -5.45 -6.73 8.67
N VAL A 57 -4.27 -6.28 9.12
CA VAL A 57 -4.06 -4.89 9.57
C VAL A 57 -4.36 -3.91 8.43
N PHE A 58 -3.83 -4.15 7.23
CA PHE A 58 -4.12 -3.30 6.06
C PHE A 58 -5.59 -3.33 5.65
N LEU A 59 -6.28 -4.48 5.78
CA LEU A 59 -7.73 -4.55 5.59
C LEU A 59 -8.47 -3.71 6.65
N ALA A 60 -8.13 -3.84 7.93
CA ALA A 60 -8.74 -3.07 9.01
C ALA A 60 -8.54 -1.57 8.82
N LEU A 61 -7.35 -1.13 8.41
CA LEU A 61 -7.07 0.27 8.10
C LEU A 61 -7.95 0.78 6.95
N ARG A 62 -8.14 0.00 5.87
CA ARG A 62 -9.07 0.37 4.78
C ARG A 62 -10.50 0.53 5.26
N VAL A 63 -10.97 -0.38 6.12
CA VAL A 63 -12.30 -0.27 6.72
C VAL A 63 -12.40 1.00 7.55
N LEU A 64 -11.41 1.29 8.41
CA LEU A 64 -11.41 2.51 9.23
C LEU A 64 -11.46 3.77 8.37
N LEU A 65 -10.72 3.82 7.25
CA LEU A 65 -10.76 4.94 6.31
C LEU A 65 -12.14 5.14 5.64
N LEU A 66 -12.94 4.08 5.50
CA LEU A 66 -14.29 4.15 4.93
C LEU A 66 -15.38 4.45 5.97
N ARG A 67 -15.18 4.01 7.21
CA ARG A 67 -16.21 4.00 8.26
C ARG A 67 -16.05 5.10 9.31
N MET A 68 -14.87 5.68 9.44
CA MET A 68 -14.59 6.76 10.38
C MET A 68 -14.44 8.11 9.68
N SER A 69 -14.96 9.16 10.29
CA SER A 69 -14.78 10.54 9.85
C SER A 69 -13.32 10.96 9.96
N PRO A 70 -12.83 11.85 9.07
CA PRO A 70 -11.40 12.17 8.95
C PRO A 70 -10.76 12.68 10.25
N GLN A 71 -11.52 13.39 11.06
CA GLN A 71 -11.09 13.93 12.35
C GLN A 71 -10.60 12.85 13.33
N HIS A 72 -11.26 11.68 13.34
CA HIS A 72 -10.92 10.57 14.23
C HIS A 72 -9.68 9.79 13.76
N LEU A 73 -9.32 9.91 12.48
CA LEU A 73 -8.22 9.17 11.86
C LEU A 73 -6.88 9.91 11.92
N THR A 74 -6.86 11.14 12.45
CA THR A 74 -5.67 12.01 12.47
C THR A 74 -4.44 11.31 13.08
N SER A 75 -4.60 10.62 14.20
CA SER A 75 -3.51 9.91 14.88
C SER A 75 -3.04 8.64 14.17
N LEU A 76 -3.84 8.09 13.24
CA LEU A 76 -3.51 6.86 12.51
C LEU A 76 -2.59 7.11 11.32
N TRP A 77 -2.54 8.33 10.78
CA TRP A 77 -1.76 8.61 9.57
C TRP A 77 -0.27 8.29 9.71
N PRO A 78 0.45 8.67 10.77
CA PRO A 78 1.86 8.29 10.93
C PRO A 78 2.07 6.78 10.81
N VAL A 79 1.18 5.99 11.41
CA VAL A 79 1.22 4.52 11.37
C VAL A 79 0.88 3.98 9.98
N ILE A 80 -0.21 4.47 9.35
CA ILE A 80 -0.59 4.08 7.99
C ILE A 80 0.58 4.29 7.02
N ILE A 81 1.25 5.43 7.12
CA ILE A 81 2.35 5.80 6.24
C ILE A 81 3.59 4.96 6.55
N SER A 82 3.99 4.83 7.82
CA SER A 82 5.17 4.04 8.20
C SER A 82 5.05 2.59 7.75
N GLU A 83 3.89 1.97 7.97
CA GLU A 83 3.69 0.56 7.62
C GLU A 83 3.59 0.35 6.11
N THR A 84 2.93 1.25 5.39
CA THR A 84 2.88 1.18 3.92
C THR A 84 4.28 1.30 3.32
N VAL A 85 5.08 2.24 3.82
CA VAL A 85 6.48 2.42 3.41
C VAL A 85 7.33 1.21 3.78
N HIS A 86 7.12 0.65 4.98
CA HIS A 86 7.82 -0.53 5.46
C HIS A 86 7.62 -1.74 4.53
N VAL A 87 6.37 -2.05 4.17
CA VAL A 87 6.06 -3.14 3.23
C VAL A 87 6.68 -2.89 1.85
N MET A 88 6.70 -1.64 1.38
CA MET A 88 7.36 -1.29 0.13
C MET A 88 8.87 -1.48 0.19
N LEU A 89 9.53 -1.06 1.27
CA LEU A 89 10.97 -1.26 1.46
C LEU A 89 11.32 -2.75 1.55
N GLN A 90 10.48 -3.55 2.23
CA GLN A 90 10.61 -5.01 2.25
C GLN A 90 10.55 -5.58 0.84
N LEU A 91 9.53 -5.21 0.06
CA LEU A 91 9.38 -5.65 -1.33
C LEU A 91 10.58 -5.24 -2.19
N GLU A 92 11.07 -4.01 -2.04
CA GLU A 92 12.26 -3.53 -2.75
C GLU A 92 13.51 -4.35 -2.40
N SER A 93 13.67 -4.70 -1.12
CA SER A 93 14.76 -5.56 -0.65
C SER A 93 14.68 -6.95 -1.27
N ASP A 94 13.51 -7.60 -1.22
CA ASP A 94 13.28 -8.92 -1.83
C ASP A 94 13.59 -8.90 -3.33
N LEU A 95 13.15 -7.85 -4.03
CA LEU A 95 13.40 -7.62 -5.46
C LEU A 95 14.82 -7.15 -5.79
N SER A 96 15.66 -6.86 -4.80
CA SER A 96 17.07 -6.50 -5.01
C SER A 96 18.02 -7.62 -4.60
N THR A 97 17.54 -8.56 -3.81
CA THR A 97 18.34 -9.64 -3.21
C THR A 97 18.17 -11.00 -3.89
N ASP A 98 17.33 -11.10 -4.92
CA ASP A 98 17.14 -12.36 -5.67
C ASP A 98 18.40 -12.82 -6.43
N ASP A 99 19.35 -11.92 -6.69
CA ASP A 99 20.70 -12.25 -7.19
C ASP A 99 21.67 -12.66 -6.05
N LYS A 100 21.25 -12.59 -4.78
CA LYS A 100 22.07 -12.84 -3.59
C LYS A 100 21.73 -14.19 -2.95
N SER A 101 22.71 -14.80 -2.30
CA SER A 101 22.54 -16.08 -1.61
C SER A 101 21.46 -16.01 -0.53
N HIS A 102 20.85 -17.17 -0.20
CA HIS A 102 19.87 -17.31 0.88
C HIS A 102 20.38 -16.72 2.20
N ASP A 103 21.66 -16.91 2.52
CA ASP A 103 22.29 -16.40 3.76
C ASP A 103 22.37 -14.87 3.80
N GLN A 104 22.60 -14.20 2.66
CA GLN A 104 22.60 -12.74 2.59
C GLN A 104 21.18 -12.17 2.72
N ARG A 105 20.17 -12.86 2.20
CA ARG A 105 18.75 -12.50 2.39
C ARG A 105 18.37 -12.59 3.86
N MET A 106 18.82 -13.65 4.54
CA MET A 106 18.60 -13.86 5.97
C MET A 106 19.25 -12.76 6.80
N LEU A 107 20.52 -12.42 6.53
CA LEU A 107 21.24 -11.38 7.26
C LEU A 107 20.61 -9.99 7.10
N ILE A 108 20.16 -9.64 5.89
CA ILE A 108 19.47 -8.35 5.62
C ILE A 108 18.13 -8.31 6.34
N SER A 109 17.36 -9.41 6.28
CA SER A 109 16.10 -9.55 7.01
C SER A 109 16.31 -9.40 8.51
N GLU A 110 17.30 -10.07 9.10
CA GLU A 110 17.63 -9.96 10.53
C GLU A 110 18.06 -8.54 10.93
N THR A 111 18.86 -7.87 10.08
CA THR A 111 19.36 -6.51 10.33
C THR A 111 18.25 -5.47 10.25
N LEU A 112 17.28 -5.64 9.34
CA LEU A 112 16.20 -4.68 9.13
C LEU A 112 14.96 -4.93 9.99
N LEU A 113 14.71 -6.20 10.38
CA LEU A 113 13.40 -6.64 10.91
C LEU A 113 13.51 -7.32 12.29
N GLY A 114 14.73 -7.48 12.82
CA GLY A 114 14.99 -8.07 14.13
C GLY A 114 15.01 -9.61 14.11
N THR A 115 15.60 -10.18 15.17
CA THR A 115 15.98 -11.61 15.30
C THR A 115 14.88 -12.52 15.87
N ASN A 116 13.61 -12.13 15.81
CA ASN A 116 12.54 -12.92 16.43
C ASN A 116 12.01 -14.00 15.48
N GLY A 117 12.60 -15.19 15.57
CA GLY A 117 12.01 -16.46 15.13
C GLY A 117 11.53 -16.46 13.68
N TYR A 118 12.46 -16.61 12.74
CA TYR A 118 12.14 -16.71 11.31
C TYR A 118 11.17 -17.87 11.06
N VAL A 119 9.89 -17.54 10.86
CA VAL A 119 8.90 -18.46 10.32
C VAL A 119 8.88 -18.26 8.82
N SER A 120 9.31 -19.27 8.08
CA SER A 120 9.27 -19.26 6.63
C SER A 120 7.81 -19.37 6.17
N TYR A 121 7.17 -18.23 5.90
CA TYR A 121 5.86 -18.18 5.28
C TYR A 121 5.97 -18.51 3.79
N SER A 122 4.92 -19.12 3.23
CA SER A 122 4.85 -19.31 1.77
C SER A 122 4.86 -17.96 1.06
N GLN A 123 5.40 -17.95 -0.17
CA GLN A 123 5.40 -16.77 -1.03
C GLN A 123 3.98 -16.19 -1.22
N GLU A 124 2.96 -17.03 -1.19
CA GLU A 124 1.55 -16.64 -1.32
C GLU A 124 1.09 -15.70 -0.20
N LYS A 125 1.50 -15.94 1.05
CA LYS A 125 1.13 -15.06 2.17
C LYS A 125 1.75 -13.67 2.03
N TRP A 126 2.99 -13.60 1.52
CA TRP A 126 3.66 -12.33 1.21
C TRP A 126 2.97 -11.59 0.05
N LEU A 127 2.55 -12.31 -0.99
CA LEU A 127 1.75 -11.75 -2.08
C LEU A 127 0.45 -11.11 -1.56
N GLY A 128 -0.21 -11.76 -0.59
CA GLY A 128 -1.37 -11.21 0.11
C GLY A 128 -1.08 -9.88 0.80
N LEU A 129 -0.01 -9.84 1.61
CA LEU A 129 0.44 -8.62 2.29
C LEU A 129 0.74 -7.48 1.29
N TYR A 130 1.52 -7.76 0.23
CA TYR A 130 1.87 -6.76 -0.77
C TYR A 130 0.63 -6.20 -1.46
N LEU A 131 -0.31 -7.06 -1.86
CA LEU A 131 -1.57 -6.64 -2.44
C LEU A 131 -2.39 -5.77 -1.47
N ALA A 132 -2.47 -6.15 -0.19
CA ALA A 132 -3.24 -5.41 0.81
C ALA A 132 -2.67 -4.00 1.05
N ALA A 133 -1.34 -3.87 1.12
CA ALA A 133 -0.68 -2.57 1.23
C ALA A 133 -0.94 -1.68 0.00
N PHE A 134 -0.84 -2.23 -1.22
CA PHE A 134 -1.14 -1.46 -2.43
C PHE A 134 -2.62 -1.13 -2.58
N LYS A 135 -3.54 -1.98 -2.12
CA LYS A 135 -4.98 -1.65 -2.05
C LYS A 135 -5.26 -0.51 -1.07
N LEU A 136 -4.55 -0.46 0.07
CA LEU A 136 -4.66 0.69 0.98
C LEU A 136 -4.16 1.96 0.30
N LEU A 137 -3.02 1.91 -0.40
CA LEU A 137 -2.52 3.05 -1.17
C LEU A 137 -3.48 3.47 -2.28
N ASP A 138 -4.04 2.52 -3.04
CA ASP A 138 -5.00 2.80 -4.11
C ASP A 138 -6.25 3.52 -3.58
N LEU A 139 -6.75 3.07 -2.41
CA LEU A 139 -7.83 3.74 -1.69
C LEU A 139 -7.45 5.18 -1.30
N THR A 140 -6.28 5.39 -0.68
CA THR A 140 -5.89 6.73 -0.20
C THR A 140 -5.60 7.70 -1.36
N LEU A 141 -5.05 7.21 -2.47
CA LEU A 141 -4.78 8.02 -3.66
C LEU A 141 -6.05 8.41 -4.44
N SER A 142 -7.09 7.57 -4.37
CA SER A 142 -8.32 7.70 -5.16
C SER A 142 -9.45 8.42 -4.41
N LEU A 143 -9.41 8.42 -3.07
CA LEU A 143 -10.35 9.18 -2.27
C LEU A 143 -10.12 10.70 -2.44
N PRO A 144 -11.21 11.51 -2.43
CA PRO A 144 -11.10 12.96 -2.50
C PRO A 144 -10.24 13.56 -1.38
N GLY A 145 -9.47 14.61 -1.69
CA GLY A 145 -8.52 15.21 -0.74
C GLY A 145 -9.16 15.86 0.49
N ASP A 146 -10.43 16.27 0.38
CA ASP A 146 -11.27 16.73 1.49
C ASP A 146 -11.59 15.63 2.51
N ARG A 147 -11.60 14.35 2.10
CA ARG A 147 -11.74 13.22 3.02
C ARG A 147 -10.42 12.83 3.68
N LEU A 148 -9.30 13.02 2.99
CA LEU A 148 -7.97 12.63 3.48
C LEU A 148 -6.99 13.82 3.44
N PRO A 149 -7.25 14.90 4.17
CA PRO A 149 -6.40 16.10 4.11
C PRO A 149 -4.97 15.82 4.58
N HIS A 150 -4.81 15.01 5.63
CA HIS A 150 -3.50 14.63 6.16
C HIS A 150 -2.68 13.80 5.16
N PHE A 151 -3.33 12.93 4.39
CA PHE A 151 -2.63 12.10 3.40
C PHE A 151 -1.97 12.94 2.30
N GLN A 152 -2.51 14.12 1.98
CA GLN A 152 -1.94 14.99 0.95
C GLN A 152 -0.49 15.40 1.28
N MET A 153 -0.14 15.50 2.57
CA MET A 153 1.22 15.82 3.03
C MET A 153 2.23 14.69 2.75
N TYR A 154 1.76 13.45 2.56
CA TYR A 154 2.60 12.26 2.35
C TYR A 154 2.56 11.74 0.92
N ARG A 155 1.65 12.27 0.09
CA ARG A 155 1.38 11.79 -1.27
C ARG A 155 2.64 11.74 -2.15
N TRP A 156 3.56 12.69 -1.97
CA TRP A 156 4.84 12.78 -2.67
C TRP A 156 5.76 11.55 -2.46
N ALA A 157 5.60 10.81 -1.36
CA ALA A 157 6.42 9.64 -1.07
C ALA A 157 6.08 8.46 -1.99
N PHE A 158 4.83 8.41 -2.47
CA PHE A 158 4.29 7.26 -3.20
C PHE A 158 4.12 7.52 -4.68
N GLU A 159 3.61 8.68 -5.07
CA GLU A 159 3.31 8.97 -6.47
C GLU A 159 4.07 10.17 -7.03
N GLY A 160 4.23 10.15 -8.36
CA GLY A 160 4.92 11.21 -9.09
C GLY A 160 6.14 10.70 -9.85
N GLY A 161 6.48 11.46 -10.89
CA GLY A 161 7.76 11.34 -11.56
C GLY A 161 8.80 12.25 -10.92
N GLU A 162 10.01 12.27 -11.48
CA GLU A 162 11.16 13.11 -11.09
C GLU A 162 10.88 14.63 -11.01
N VAL A 163 9.68 15.08 -11.41
CA VAL A 163 9.20 16.46 -11.41
C VAL A 163 8.38 16.86 -10.18
N ASN A 164 7.86 15.92 -9.37
CA ASN A 164 7.03 16.24 -8.20
C ASN A 164 7.84 16.68 -6.97
N CYS A 165 9.17 16.59 -7.01
CA CYS A 165 10.04 17.22 -6.04
C CYS A 165 10.48 18.58 -6.60
N SER A 166 9.82 19.66 -6.18
CA SER A 166 10.22 21.06 -6.43
C SER A 166 11.59 21.44 -5.86
N SER A 167 12.36 20.47 -5.34
CA SER A 167 13.73 20.62 -4.86
C SER A 167 14.74 19.89 -5.75
N ALA A 168 14.52 19.83 -7.07
CA ALA A 168 15.59 19.44 -7.99
C ALA A 168 16.67 20.55 -7.98
N MET A 169 17.73 20.38 -7.19
CA MET A 169 18.92 21.24 -7.27
C MET A 169 19.56 21.02 -8.64
N THR A 170 19.57 22.08 -9.45
CA THR A 170 20.28 22.08 -10.73
C THR A 170 21.74 22.42 -10.47
N THR A 171 22.57 21.39 -10.31
CA THR A 171 24.02 21.59 -10.38
C THR A 171 24.40 21.69 -11.85
N LYS A 172 24.71 22.89 -12.33
CA LYS A 172 25.41 23.03 -13.61
C LYS A 172 26.80 22.44 -13.43
N SER A 173 27.08 21.31 -14.07
CA SER A 173 28.45 20.81 -14.21
C SER A 173 29.29 21.91 -14.89
N ALA A 174 30.37 22.34 -14.24
CA ALA A 174 31.27 23.38 -14.76
C ALA A 174 32.19 22.87 -15.89
N SER A 175 31.98 21.65 -16.37
CA SER A 175 32.61 21.11 -17.58
C SER A 175 31.70 21.36 -18.77
N GLY A 176 32.24 21.97 -19.83
CA GLY A 176 31.52 22.49 -21.00
C GLY A 176 30.90 21.45 -21.93
N ASP A 177 30.16 20.48 -21.38
CA ASP A 177 29.31 19.59 -22.16
C ASP A 177 27.87 19.73 -21.64
N GLY A 178 26.95 20.17 -22.50
CA GLY A 178 25.64 20.75 -22.17
C GLY A 178 24.59 19.83 -21.56
N LYS A 179 24.97 18.83 -20.76
CA LYS A 179 24.06 17.92 -20.06
C LYS A 179 23.69 18.47 -18.69
N THR A 180 22.54 19.13 -18.61
CA THR A 180 21.92 19.52 -17.34
C THR A 180 21.42 18.25 -16.64
N GLU A 181 22.21 17.71 -15.71
CA GLU A 181 21.80 16.57 -14.88
C GLU A 181 20.88 17.08 -13.77
N LYS A 182 19.58 16.80 -13.89
CA LYS A 182 18.61 17.11 -12.83
C LYS A 182 18.80 16.10 -11.70
N VAL A 183 19.44 16.53 -10.61
CA VAL A 183 19.55 15.70 -9.40
C VAL A 183 18.20 15.75 -8.67
N THR A 184 17.47 14.63 -8.69
CA THR A 184 16.27 14.46 -7.86
C THR A 184 16.69 14.01 -6.46
N ILE A 185 16.34 14.76 -5.43
CA ILE A 185 16.71 14.46 -4.03
C ILE A 185 16.02 13.19 -3.51
N PHE A 186 14.81 12.90 -3.97
CA PHE A 186 14.06 11.72 -3.54
C PHE A 186 13.36 11.04 -4.72
N LYS A 187 13.36 9.70 -4.70
CA LYS A 187 12.65 8.89 -5.69
C LYS A 187 11.50 8.13 -5.00
N PRO A 188 10.24 8.34 -5.41
CA PRO A 188 9.09 7.65 -4.84
C PRO A 188 9.24 6.13 -4.84
N HIS A 189 8.74 5.49 -3.77
CA HIS A 189 8.83 4.03 -3.56
C HIS A 189 8.24 3.25 -4.74
N ILE A 190 7.07 3.67 -5.24
CA ILE A 190 6.40 3.03 -6.37
C ILE A 190 7.28 3.02 -7.63
N ALA A 191 7.96 4.13 -7.92
CA ALA A 191 8.84 4.22 -9.09
C ALA A 191 10.08 3.33 -8.96
N ARG A 192 10.56 3.06 -7.73
CA ARG A 192 11.66 2.12 -7.48
C ARG A 192 11.20 0.68 -7.66
N ILE A 193 10.12 0.28 -6.99
CA ILE A 193 9.52 -1.06 -7.09
C ILE A 193 9.17 -1.39 -8.54
N TRP A 194 8.50 -0.46 -9.25
CA TRP A 194 8.15 -0.64 -10.66
C TRP A 194 9.38 -0.93 -11.53
N LYS A 195 10.48 -0.20 -11.33
CA LYS A 195 11.72 -0.39 -12.10
C LYS A 195 12.33 -1.77 -11.82
N LEU A 196 12.28 -2.24 -10.58
CA LEU A 196 12.80 -3.56 -10.20
C LEU A 196 11.94 -4.69 -10.80
N LEU A 197 10.61 -4.60 -10.68
CA LEU A 197 9.69 -5.60 -11.25
C LEU A 197 9.75 -5.61 -12.78
N ARG A 198 9.76 -4.44 -13.43
CA ARG A 198 9.81 -4.35 -14.90
C ARG A 198 11.06 -5.03 -15.48
N LYS A 199 12.21 -4.94 -14.79
CA LYS A 199 13.44 -5.62 -15.23
C LYS A 199 13.32 -7.15 -15.23
N ARG A 200 12.46 -7.70 -14.38
CA ARG A 200 12.24 -9.13 -14.19
C ARG A 200 11.07 -9.66 -15.03
N CYS A 201 10.21 -8.76 -15.49
CA CYS A 201 9.06 -9.10 -16.29
C CYS A 201 9.50 -9.67 -17.65
N ARG A 202 9.04 -10.88 -17.98
CA ARG A 202 9.39 -11.56 -19.24
C ARG A 202 8.81 -10.88 -20.49
N LYS A 203 7.67 -10.20 -20.35
CA LYS A 203 6.93 -9.58 -21.46
C LYS A 203 6.54 -8.13 -21.12
N PRO A 204 7.49 -7.20 -21.17
CA PRO A 204 7.25 -5.82 -20.78
C PRO A 204 6.30 -5.07 -21.74
N GLU A 205 6.12 -5.54 -22.98
CA GLU A 205 5.15 -5.00 -23.93
C GLU A 205 3.68 -5.26 -23.54
N ASP A 206 3.40 -6.33 -22.80
CA ASP A 206 2.04 -6.72 -22.41
C ASP A 206 1.51 -5.94 -21.18
N ILE A 207 2.29 -5.00 -20.64
CA ILE A 207 1.90 -4.24 -19.44
C ILE A 207 0.86 -3.19 -19.81
N THR A 208 -0.41 -3.52 -19.55
CA THR A 208 -1.58 -2.64 -19.72
C THR A 208 -1.37 -1.25 -19.12
N ASP A 209 -1.74 -0.21 -19.88
CA ASP A 209 -1.76 1.15 -19.37
C ASP A 209 -3.10 1.43 -18.67
N LEU A 210 -3.04 1.59 -17.35
CA LEU A 210 -4.20 2.04 -16.57
C LEU A 210 -4.31 3.57 -16.60
N GLN A 211 -5.54 4.06 -16.49
CA GLN A 211 -5.85 5.48 -16.34
C GLN A 211 -6.50 5.74 -14.98
N ARG A 212 -6.05 6.77 -14.29
CA ARG A 212 -6.63 7.18 -13.00
C ARG A 212 -7.93 7.91 -13.25
N THR A 213 -8.94 7.57 -12.47
CA THR A 213 -10.21 8.32 -12.41
C THR A 213 -10.49 8.58 -10.93
N SER A 214 -10.81 9.83 -10.58
CA SER A 214 -11.15 10.17 -9.19
C SER A 214 -12.29 9.29 -8.69
N GLY A 215 -12.15 8.76 -7.47
CA GLY A 215 -13.12 7.86 -6.86
C GLY A 215 -13.20 6.46 -7.47
N ARG A 216 -12.28 6.06 -8.37
CA ARG A 216 -12.24 4.70 -8.91
C ARG A 216 -10.92 3.99 -8.55
N PRO A 217 -10.98 2.89 -7.79
CA PRO A 217 -9.82 2.05 -7.54
C PRO A 217 -9.27 1.44 -8.83
N LEU A 218 -7.96 1.30 -8.89
CA LEU A 218 -7.24 0.56 -9.91
C LEU A 218 -7.06 -0.92 -9.55
N LEU A 219 -7.04 -1.26 -8.26
CA LEU A 219 -6.82 -2.60 -7.73
C LEU A 219 -8.11 -3.22 -7.23
N THR A 220 -8.73 -4.06 -8.07
CA THR A 220 -10.01 -4.71 -7.77
C THR A 220 -9.92 -6.23 -7.62
N MET A 221 -8.73 -6.81 -7.78
CA MET A 221 -8.51 -8.26 -7.64
C MET A 221 -8.54 -8.70 -6.17
N TYR A 222 -8.97 -9.93 -5.89
CA TYR A 222 -8.97 -10.49 -4.53
C TYR A 222 -7.56 -10.93 -4.08
N GLN A 223 -6.85 -11.63 -4.97
CA GLN A 223 -5.54 -12.21 -4.75
C GLN A 223 -4.65 -12.02 -5.99
N ILE A 224 -3.34 -12.14 -5.81
CA ILE A 224 -2.36 -12.20 -6.90
C ILE A 224 -1.56 -13.50 -6.78
N LYS A 225 -1.24 -14.09 -7.94
CA LYS A 225 -0.37 -15.26 -8.09
C LYS A 225 1.07 -14.88 -8.39
N SER A 226 1.29 -13.65 -8.86
CA SER A 226 2.61 -13.08 -9.14
C SER A 226 2.61 -11.58 -8.91
N LEU A 227 3.76 -11.03 -8.52
CA LEU A 227 3.99 -9.59 -8.43
C LEU A 227 3.84 -8.86 -9.78
N ASP A 228 3.96 -9.58 -10.91
CA ASP A 228 3.75 -9.01 -12.24
C ASP A 228 2.34 -8.43 -12.40
N GLN A 229 1.34 -8.97 -11.69
CA GLN A 229 -0.04 -8.47 -11.74
C GLN A 229 -0.17 -7.04 -11.14
N LEU A 230 0.83 -6.57 -10.40
CA LEU A 230 0.88 -5.20 -9.87
C LEU A 230 1.53 -4.22 -10.85
N LEU A 231 2.21 -4.68 -11.91
CA LEU A 231 2.92 -3.83 -12.87
C LEU A 231 2.05 -2.74 -13.51
N PRO A 232 0.82 -3.01 -13.98
CA PRO A 232 -0.04 -1.97 -14.57
C PRO A 232 -0.34 -0.83 -13.59
N PHE A 233 -0.61 -1.16 -12.32
CA PHE A 233 -0.86 -0.20 -11.25
C PHE A 233 0.38 0.64 -10.93
N LEU A 234 1.52 -0.02 -10.72
CA LEU A 234 2.79 0.65 -10.41
C LEU A 234 3.27 1.54 -11.60
N LYS A 235 3.06 1.10 -12.84
CA LYS A 235 3.31 1.88 -14.07
C LYS A 235 2.43 3.13 -14.09
N CYS A 236 1.15 3.01 -13.75
CA CYS A 236 0.22 4.14 -13.69
C CYS A 236 0.66 5.19 -12.66
N LEU A 237 1.07 4.75 -11.47
CA LEU A 237 1.46 5.62 -10.36
C LEU A 237 2.83 6.28 -10.51
N SER A 238 3.76 5.64 -11.23
CA SER A 238 5.10 6.20 -11.52
C SER A 238 5.10 7.33 -12.54
N LYS A 239 4.02 7.50 -13.32
CA LYS A 239 3.86 8.64 -14.23
C LYS A 239 3.43 9.88 -13.42
N PRO A 240 3.93 11.08 -13.76
CA PRO A 240 3.45 12.31 -13.13
C PRO A 240 1.94 12.47 -13.40
N ASN A 241 1.19 12.80 -12.34
CA ASN A 241 -0.25 12.95 -12.42
C ASN A 241 -0.59 14.20 -13.25
N ARG A 242 -0.94 14.02 -14.54
CA ARG A 242 -1.35 15.12 -15.41
C ARG A 242 -2.79 15.58 -15.17
N SER A 243 -3.56 14.85 -14.36
CA SER A 243 -5.01 15.06 -14.20
C SER A 243 -5.39 16.23 -13.30
N GLU A 244 -4.44 16.84 -12.57
CA GLU A 244 -4.73 17.96 -11.66
C GLU A 244 -4.63 19.34 -12.31
N LEU A 245 -4.17 19.44 -13.56
CA LEU A 245 -4.00 20.73 -14.26
C LEU A 245 -5.28 21.27 -14.91
N VAL A 246 -6.42 20.57 -14.82
CA VAL A 246 -7.67 20.96 -15.53
C VAL A 246 -8.93 20.90 -14.65
N ALA A 247 -8.82 20.68 -13.34
CA ALA A 247 -10.00 20.56 -12.48
C ALA A 247 -10.38 21.89 -11.79
N GLU A 248 -10.73 22.91 -12.59
CA GLU A 248 -11.73 23.90 -12.16
C GLU A 248 -13.08 23.51 -12.76
N ASP A 249 -14.14 23.63 -11.96
CA ASP A 249 -15.56 23.44 -12.31
C ASP A 249 -16.09 22.03 -12.62
N SER A 250 -16.20 21.20 -11.57
CA SER A 250 -17.45 20.45 -11.37
C SER A 250 -17.61 20.01 -9.91
N LYS A 251 -18.20 20.89 -9.08
CA LYS A 251 -18.73 20.49 -7.78
C LYS A 251 -19.92 19.53 -7.96
N THR A 252 -20.04 18.60 -7.00
CA THR A 252 -21.28 17.93 -6.56
C THR A 252 -21.92 16.90 -7.51
N LYS A 253 -21.43 15.64 -7.46
CA LYS A 253 -22.21 14.37 -7.51
C LYS A 253 -21.34 13.08 -7.55
N GLY A 254 -20.05 13.17 -7.90
CA GLY A 254 -19.16 12.00 -8.04
C GLY A 254 -18.62 11.38 -6.74
N GLY A 255 -18.53 12.15 -5.66
CA GLY A 255 -17.89 11.69 -4.41
C GLY A 255 -18.60 10.54 -3.70
N SER A 256 -19.93 10.42 -3.83
CA SER A 256 -20.71 9.34 -3.21
C SER A 256 -20.58 8.02 -3.98
N GLN A 257 -20.54 8.05 -5.32
CA GLN A 257 -20.40 6.83 -6.13
C GLN A 257 -19.04 6.17 -5.95
N GLY A 258 -17.97 6.94 -5.75
CA GLY A 258 -16.64 6.39 -5.53
C GLY A 258 -16.53 5.60 -4.23
N VAL A 259 -17.11 6.13 -3.14
CA VAL A 259 -17.13 5.45 -1.83
C VAL A 259 -17.86 4.11 -1.92
N VAL A 260 -19.00 4.05 -2.61
CA VAL A 260 -19.76 2.80 -2.81
C VAL A 260 -18.93 1.74 -3.57
N LEU A 261 -18.11 2.14 -4.54
CA LEU A 261 -17.22 1.20 -5.24
C LEU A 261 -16.14 0.65 -4.32
N PHE A 262 -15.54 1.49 -3.46
CA PHE A 262 -14.59 1.03 -2.45
C PHE A 262 -15.22 0.11 -1.44
N GLU A 263 -16.42 0.42 -0.95
CA GLU A 263 -17.17 -0.47 -0.05
C GLU A 263 -17.39 -1.83 -0.68
N ARG A 264 -17.83 -1.91 -1.95
CA ARG A 264 -17.98 -3.19 -2.65
C ARG A 264 -16.67 -3.97 -2.82
N ILE A 265 -15.55 -3.28 -3.01
CA ILE A 265 -14.25 -3.96 -3.15
C ILE A 265 -13.76 -4.47 -1.79
N VAL A 266 -13.93 -3.69 -0.73
CA VAL A 266 -13.61 -4.10 0.64
C VAL A 266 -14.54 -5.24 1.10
N GLU A 267 -15.83 -5.19 0.76
CA GLU A 267 -16.80 -6.26 1.00
C GLU A 267 -16.31 -7.59 0.42
N ARG A 268 -15.79 -7.56 -0.82
CA ARG A 268 -15.24 -8.75 -1.48
C ARG A 268 -13.99 -9.31 -0.80
N ASP A 269 -13.24 -8.51 -0.07
CA ASP A 269 -12.06 -8.98 0.67
C ASP A 269 -12.45 -9.79 1.94
N PHE A 270 -13.70 -9.67 2.39
CA PHE A 270 -14.23 -10.51 3.46
C PHE A 270 -14.69 -11.89 2.99
N LEU A 271 -15.10 -12.01 1.73
CA LEU A 271 -15.52 -13.27 1.14
C LEU A 271 -14.31 -14.19 1.00
N GLU A 272 -14.42 -15.42 1.49
CA GLU A 272 -13.40 -16.44 1.23
C GLU A 272 -13.36 -16.71 -0.28
N SER A 273 -12.16 -16.96 -0.82
CA SER A 273 -12.06 -17.58 -2.13
C SER A 273 -12.73 -18.94 -2.00
N LEU A 274 -13.95 -19.11 -2.52
CA LEU A 274 -14.52 -20.43 -2.77
C LEU A 274 -13.46 -21.18 -3.58
N ILE A 275 -12.74 -22.08 -2.92
CA ILE A 275 -11.87 -23.04 -3.57
C ILE A 275 -12.87 -23.88 -4.37
N ALA A 276 -12.92 -23.66 -5.67
CA ALA A 276 -13.46 -24.65 -6.57
C ALA A 276 -12.45 -25.80 -6.50
N ASP A 277 -12.73 -26.77 -5.62
CA ASP A 277 -12.09 -28.08 -5.61
C ASP A 277 -12.24 -28.76 -6.99
#